data_AF-A0A820TK14-F1
#
_entry.id   AF-A0A820TK14-F1
#
_cell.length_a   1.000
_cell.length_b   1.000
_cell.length_c   1.000
_cell.angle_alpha   90.00
_cell.angle_beta   90.00
_cell.angle_gamma   90.00
#
_symmetry.space_group_name_H-M   'P 1'
#
loop_
_entity.id
_entity.type
_entity.pdbx_description
1 polymer ?
#
loop_
_entity_poly.entity_id
_entity_poly.type
_entity_poly.pdbx_seq_one_letter_code
_entity_poly.pdbx_strand_id
1 'polypeptide(L)'
;MAQMVNSYGIIDHSCGRNDHFYGTDNLFCGTSDHFYGTNDHWNATTPYAAAVGDFNQDNHTDVVVTNCGSWNVAVFLRYGNGPLASGMFFATSACPVAALIGDFNQDNRLDIAVANKNSNNIGILLDLGNGSFASQNIFSVDSTPFTIATGDFNQDGRFDLVTANSGSNSVSVLLGYGNGSFATQMSMAIGASPYSVVVSDFNHDNLLDLAVTTTSASSVNVFLGQGNGSFIMHSTTSTNIDPYVSAVADFNGDNLLDIVIPHYTTTAVSVFCDLGNATFGHLLSLSGASAPGIVAVGDFNQDNRTDIAVINYSSSTLGIYLNTYQ
;
A
#
# COMPACT_ATOMS: atom_id res chain seq x y z
N MET A 1 -5.56 10.02 17.80
CA MET A 1 -5.73 10.05 16.33
C MET A 1 -4.69 9.08 15.81
N ALA A 2 -5.09 7.87 15.44
CA ALA A 2 -4.14 6.85 15.00
C ALA A 2 -3.69 7.23 13.58
N GLN A 3 -2.41 7.57 13.41
CA GLN A 3 -1.78 7.70 12.10
C GLN A 3 -1.77 6.30 11.49
N MET A 4 -2.58 6.08 10.45
CA MET A 4 -2.50 4.85 9.66
C MET A 4 -1.24 4.92 8.81
N VAL A 5 -0.25 4.09 9.16
CA VAL A 5 0.93 3.87 8.33
C VAL A 5 0.46 3.17 7.06
N ASN A 6 0.50 3.88 5.94
CA ASN A 6 0.29 3.33 4.60
C ASN A 6 1.46 2.39 4.24
N SER A 7 1.55 1.22 4.86
CA SER A 7 2.52 0.19 4.49
C SER A 7 1.94 -0.64 3.33
N TYR A 8 2.35 -0.33 2.11
CA TYR A 8 1.97 -1.12 0.93
C TYR A 8 2.98 -2.24 0.70
N GLY A 9 2.56 -3.49 0.92
CA GLY A 9 3.28 -4.63 0.38
C GLY A 9 2.81 -4.91 -1.05
N ILE A 10 3.53 -4.48 -2.10
CA ILE A 10 3.24 -4.83 -3.51
C ILE A 10 4.25 -5.87 -4.04
N ILE A 11 3.84 -7.13 -4.10
CA ILE A 11 4.52 -8.27 -4.74
C ILE A 11 4.32 -8.17 -6.26
N ASP A 12 5.18 -7.44 -6.98
CA ASP A 12 5.11 -7.37 -8.45
C ASP A 12 5.90 -8.52 -9.13
N HIS A 13 5.37 -8.99 -10.25
CA HIS A 13 5.83 -10.20 -10.96
C HIS A 13 6.46 -9.90 -12.33
N SER A 14 7.10 -8.74 -12.47
CA SER A 14 7.77 -8.36 -13.71
C SER A 14 9.14 -9.05 -13.88
N CYS A 15 9.16 -10.40 -13.95
CA CYS A 15 10.24 -11.20 -14.51
C CYS A 15 9.71 -12.46 -15.21
N GLY A 16 10.44 -12.91 -16.25
CA GLY A 16 9.98 -13.76 -17.34
C GLY A 16 9.43 -15.15 -16.99
N ARG A 17 8.87 -15.77 -18.04
CA ARG A 17 8.04 -16.99 -18.11
C ARG A 17 8.46 -18.28 -17.36
N ASN A 18 9.48 -18.34 -16.50
CA ASN A 18 9.98 -19.62 -15.99
C ASN A 18 10.49 -19.69 -14.54
N ASP A 19 10.28 -18.68 -13.69
CA ASP A 19 10.82 -18.75 -12.34
C ASP A 19 9.83 -19.38 -11.36
N HIS A 20 10.04 -20.67 -11.10
CA HIS A 20 9.40 -21.43 -10.04
C HIS A 20 9.91 -20.94 -8.67
N PHE A 21 9.02 -20.50 -7.78
CA PHE A 21 9.37 -20.24 -6.38
C PHE A 21 9.72 -21.56 -5.68
N TYR A 22 11.02 -21.80 -5.53
CA TYR A 22 11.56 -22.71 -4.52
C TYR A 22 12.36 -21.86 -3.53
N GLY A 23 11.87 -21.68 -2.31
CA GLY A 23 12.60 -20.97 -1.26
C GLY A 23 11.81 -20.93 0.05
N THR A 24 12.49 -21.22 1.16
CA THR A 24 11.94 -21.61 2.47
C THR A 24 12.03 -20.52 3.56
N ASP A 25 12.23 -19.25 3.20
CA ASP A 25 12.60 -18.25 4.20
C ASP A 25 11.53 -17.16 4.33
N ASN A 26 10.80 -17.28 5.45
CA ASN A 26 9.58 -16.57 5.79
C ASN A 26 9.82 -15.11 6.17
N LEU A 27 8.98 -14.20 5.64
CA LEU A 27 8.54 -13.03 6.41
C LEU A 27 7.78 -13.58 7.62
N PHE A 28 8.04 -13.02 8.80
CA PHE A 28 7.50 -13.42 10.12
C PHE A 28 8.30 -14.53 10.83
N CYS A 29 8.77 -14.20 12.03
CA CYS A 29 9.57 -15.09 12.88
C CYS A 29 8.80 -16.37 13.21
N GLY A 30 9.16 -17.46 12.53
CA GLY A 30 8.66 -18.80 12.81
C GLY A 30 9.09 -19.74 11.69
N THR A 31 9.80 -20.81 12.02
CA THR A 31 10.38 -21.78 11.06
C THR A 31 9.33 -22.69 10.40
N SER A 32 8.08 -22.23 10.22
CA SER A 32 6.96 -23.09 9.76
C SER A 32 5.84 -22.37 8.99
N ASP A 33 5.85 -21.05 8.86
CA ASP A 33 4.76 -20.31 8.20
C ASP A 33 5.00 -20.18 6.69
N HIS A 34 4.89 -21.30 5.97
CA HIS A 34 4.92 -21.31 4.50
C HIS A 34 3.52 -21.03 3.94
N PHE A 35 3.38 -19.99 3.10
CA PHE A 35 2.21 -19.81 2.25
C PHE A 35 2.22 -20.82 1.10
N TYR A 36 1.79 -22.06 1.36
CA TYR A 36 1.45 -22.99 0.30
C TYR A 36 0.14 -22.54 -0.37
N GLY A 37 0.23 -22.07 -1.61
CA GLY A 37 -0.87 -22.23 -2.55
C GLY A 37 -1.11 -23.74 -2.71
N THR A 38 -2.32 -24.20 -2.42
CA THR A 38 -2.67 -25.61 -2.61
C THR A 38 -2.44 -25.98 -4.07
N ASN A 39 -1.65 -27.04 -4.30
CA ASN A 39 -1.45 -27.67 -5.61
C ASN A 39 -2.80 -27.99 -6.26
N ASP A 40 -3.26 -27.12 -7.15
CA ASP A 40 -4.09 -27.54 -8.27
C ASP A 40 -3.48 -26.94 -9.54
N HIS A 41 -2.78 -27.83 -10.25
CA HIS A 41 -2.15 -27.53 -11.52
C HIS A 41 -3.21 -26.95 -12.45
N TRP A 42 -2.96 -25.72 -12.95
CA TRP A 42 -3.70 -24.90 -13.93
C TRP A 42 -4.38 -23.60 -13.44
N ASN A 43 -4.40 -23.26 -12.15
CA ASN A 43 -4.95 -21.97 -11.64
C ASN A 43 -4.06 -21.32 -10.56
N ALA A 44 -2.87 -20.84 -10.94
CA ALA A 44 -1.88 -20.31 -9.99
C ALA A 44 -2.38 -19.05 -9.24
N THR A 45 -2.49 -19.15 -7.90
CA THR A 45 -2.59 -17.98 -7.01
C THR A 45 -1.32 -17.15 -7.19
N THR A 46 -1.41 -16.01 -7.87
CA THR A 46 -0.31 -15.03 -7.90
C THR A 46 -0.56 -13.98 -6.82
N PRO A 47 -0.01 -14.16 -5.60
CA PRO A 47 -0.13 -13.16 -4.55
C PRO A 47 0.51 -11.86 -5.04
N TYR A 48 -0.16 -10.73 -4.86
CA TYR A 48 0.28 -9.42 -5.36
C TYR A 48 0.42 -8.39 -4.25
N ALA A 49 -0.37 -8.47 -3.19
CA ALA A 49 -0.20 -7.57 -2.06
C ALA A 49 -0.61 -8.24 -0.76
N ALA A 50 -0.10 -7.73 0.36
CA ALA A 50 -0.53 -8.15 1.69
C ALA A 50 -0.77 -6.95 2.60
N ALA A 51 -1.74 -7.09 3.50
CA ALA A 51 -2.00 -6.17 4.58
C ALA A 51 -2.34 -6.95 5.85
N VAL A 52 -2.40 -6.26 6.98
CA VAL A 52 -2.64 -6.87 8.30
C VAL A 52 -3.69 -6.10 9.06
N GLY A 53 -4.42 -6.80 9.92
CA GLY A 53 -5.49 -6.25 10.74
C GLY A 53 -6.03 -7.30 11.70
N ASP A 54 -6.83 -6.91 12.68
CA ASP A 54 -7.61 -7.84 13.49
C ASP A 54 -9.02 -7.93 12.88
N PHE A 55 -9.24 -8.92 12.01
CA PHE A 55 -10.48 -9.06 11.22
C PHE A 55 -11.55 -9.87 11.95
N ASN A 56 -11.22 -10.49 13.09
CA ASN A 56 -12.16 -11.25 13.91
C ASN A 56 -12.34 -10.67 15.33
N GLN A 57 -11.70 -9.53 15.63
CA GLN A 57 -11.72 -8.83 16.90
C GLN A 57 -11.23 -9.67 18.09
N ASP A 58 -10.30 -10.60 17.85
CA ASP A 58 -9.72 -11.43 18.90
C ASP A 58 -8.42 -10.87 19.49
N ASN A 59 -8.04 -9.66 19.07
CA ASN A 59 -6.83 -8.93 19.45
C ASN A 59 -5.52 -9.64 19.01
N HIS A 60 -5.58 -10.46 17.97
CA HIS A 60 -4.43 -10.96 17.23
C HIS A 60 -4.40 -10.37 15.82
N THR A 61 -3.19 -10.18 15.31
CA THR A 61 -3.00 -9.69 13.96
C THR A 61 -3.15 -10.83 12.95
N ASP A 62 -4.15 -10.69 12.10
CA ASP A 62 -4.43 -11.51 10.94
C ASP A 62 -3.75 -10.95 9.69
N VAL A 63 -3.76 -11.74 8.62
CA VAL A 63 -3.14 -11.38 7.34
C VAL A 63 -4.16 -11.47 6.22
N VAL A 64 -4.16 -10.48 5.35
CA VAL A 64 -4.88 -10.51 4.08
C VAL A 64 -3.90 -10.48 2.91
N VAL A 65 -4.20 -11.23 1.85
CA VAL A 65 -3.38 -11.33 0.63
C VAL A 65 -4.24 -11.17 -0.61
N THR A 66 -3.93 -10.25 -1.51
CA THR A 66 -4.57 -10.16 -2.83
C THR A 66 -3.95 -11.16 -3.79
N ASN A 67 -4.78 -11.86 -4.56
CA ASN A 67 -4.33 -12.85 -5.55
C ASN A 67 -4.76 -12.42 -6.95
N CYS A 68 -3.86 -11.75 -7.69
CA CYS A 68 -4.16 -11.23 -9.03
C CYS A 68 -4.54 -12.34 -10.02
N GLY A 69 -3.93 -13.52 -9.92
CA GLY A 69 -4.16 -14.65 -10.85
C GLY A 69 -5.48 -15.37 -10.61
N SER A 70 -5.96 -15.37 -9.36
CA SER A 70 -7.17 -16.09 -8.94
C SER A 70 -8.36 -15.18 -8.64
N TRP A 71 -8.21 -13.87 -8.83
CA TRP A 71 -9.26 -12.84 -8.67
C TRP A 71 -9.96 -12.93 -7.31
N ASN A 72 -9.16 -13.06 -6.27
CA ASN A 72 -9.65 -13.13 -4.90
C ASN A 72 -8.70 -12.48 -3.93
N VAL A 73 -9.21 -12.29 -2.72
CA VAL A 73 -8.44 -11.97 -1.53
C VAL A 73 -8.48 -13.18 -0.59
N ALA A 74 -7.32 -13.59 -0.09
CA ALA A 74 -7.18 -14.62 0.93
C ALA A 74 -7.00 -13.98 2.30
N VAL A 75 -7.77 -14.40 3.30
CA VAL A 75 -7.68 -13.94 4.69
C VAL A 75 -7.24 -15.10 5.57
N PHE A 76 -6.18 -14.90 6.33
CA PHE A 76 -5.57 -15.88 7.22
C PHE A 76 -5.68 -15.36 8.66
N LEU A 77 -6.55 -15.99 9.45
CA LEU A 77 -6.76 -15.60 10.83
C LEU A 77 -5.67 -16.17 11.75
N ARG A 78 -5.28 -15.41 12.76
CA ARG A 78 -4.36 -15.84 13.81
C ARG A 78 -5.13 -16.13 15.09
N TYR A 79 -5.01 -17.34 15.60
CA TYR A 79 -5.58 -17.70 16.91
C TYR A 79 -4.46 -17.89 17.94
N GLY A 80 -4.29 -16.93 18.84
CA GLY A 80 -3.22 -17.00 19.84
C GLY A 80 -1.81 -16.85 19.26
N ASN A 81 -0.83 -17.45 19.92
CA ASN A 81 0.57 -17.49 19.46
C ASN A 81 0.86 -18.64 18.47
N GLY A 82 -0.18 -19.28 17.93
CA GLY A 82 -0.06 -20.38 16.96
C GLY A 82 0.23 -19.90 15.53
N PRO A 83 0.42 -20.84 14.58
CA PRO A 83 0.51 -20.51 13.16
C PRO A 83 -0.80 -19.89 12.65
N LEU A 84 -0.73 -19.21 11.51
CA LEU A 84 -1.92 -18.73 10.82
C LEU A 84 -2.84 -19.91 10.43
N ALA A 85 -4.15 -19.71 10.59
CA ALA A 85 -5.15 -20.66 10.13
C ALA A 85 -5.18 -20.76 8.60
N SER A 86 -5.83 -21.80 8.08
CA SER A 86 -6.03 -21.94 6.64
C SER A 86 -6.78 -20.74 6.06
N GLY A 87 -6.31 -20.26 4.91
CA GLY A 87 -6.87 -19.07 4.26
C GLY A 87 -8.32 -19.24 3.82
N MET A 88 -9.13 -18.22 4.09
CA MET A 88 -10.47 -18.06 3.53
C MET A 88 -10.40 -17.16 2.29
N PHE A 89 -11.11 -17.52 1.23
CA PHE A 89 -10.99 -16.82 -0.06
C PHE A 89 -12.27 -16.09 -0.41
N PHE A 90 -12.15 -14.78 -0.67
CA PHE A 90 -13.25 -13.90 -1.03
C PHE A 90 -13.06 -13.40 -2.46
N ALA A 91 -14.04 -13.68 -3.32
CA ALA A 91 -13.98 -13.28 -4.71
C ALA A 91 -13.96 -11.74 -4.84
N THR A 92 -13.07 -11.24 -5.68
CA THR A 92 -13.00 -9.83 -6.07
C THR A 92 -13.31 -9.66 -7.55
N SER A 93 -13.17 -8.45 -8.06
CA SER A 93 -13.06 -8.22 -9.50
C SER A 93 -11.67 -8.67 -10.01
N ALA A 94 -11.39 -8.43 -11.29
CA ALA A 94 -10.24 -9.03 -11.95
C ALA A 94 -8.90 -8.38 -11.55
N CYS A 95 -7.94 -9.24 -11.20
CA CYS A 95 -6.59 -8.91 -10.78
C CYS A 95 -6.52 -7.85 -9.66
N PRO A 96 -6.86 -8.22 -8.41
CA PRO A 96 -6.63 -7.35 -7.26
C PRO A 96 -5.12 -7.15 -7.04
N VAL A 97 -4.68 -5.89 -6.93
CA VAL A 97 -3.26 -5.51 -6.83
C VAL A 97 -2.91 -4.68 -5.60
N ALA A 98 -3.90 -4.20 -4.86
CA ALA A 98 -3.67 -3.56 -3.57
C ALA A 98 -4.81 -3.89 -2.62
N ALA A 99 -4.50 -3.96 -1.32
CA ALA A 99 -5.46 -4.05 -0.24
C ALA A 99 -5.17 -2.93 0.77
N LEU A 100 -6.23 -2.27 1.23
CA LEU A 100 -6.19 -1.24 2.27
C LEU A 100 -7.22 -1.59 3.33
N ILE A 101 -6.82 -1.43 4.59
CA ILE A 101 -7.63 -1.80 5.75
C ILE A 101 -8.18 -0.55 6.40
N GLY A 102 -9.46 -0.56 6.75
CA GLY A 102 -10.12 0.57 7.40
C GLY A 102 -11.59 0.28 7.73
N ASP A 103 -12.17 1.06 8.63
CA ASP A 103 -13.60 0.97 8.97
C ASP A 103 -14.43 1.86 8.02
N PHE A 104 -14.71 1.35 6.81
CA PHE A 104 -15.33 2.14 5.73
C PHE A 104 -16.84 2.34 5.94
N ASN A 105 -17.44 1.68 6.92
CA ASN A 105 -18.87 1.77 7.25
C ASN A 105 -19.15 2.28 8.68
N GLN A 106 -18.13 2.70 9.41
CA GLN A 106 -18.20 3.25 10.78
C GLN A 106 -18.85 2.29 11.79
N ASP A 107 -18.66 0.98 11.62
CA ASP A 107 -19.19 -0.03 12.54
C ASP A 107 -18.15 -0.55 13.55
N ASN A 108 -16.95 0.02 13.54
CA ASN A 108 -15.78 -0.35 14.34
C ASN A 108 -15.20 -1.73 14.01
N ARG A 109 -15.43 -2.25 12.81
CA ARG A 109 -14.73 -3.41 12.26
C ARG A 109 -13.81 -3.01 11.12
N LEU A 110 -12.76 -3.79 10.92
CA LEU A 110 -11.81 -3.55 9.84
C LEU A 110 -12.33 -4.19 8.56
N ASP A 111 -12.71 -3.35 7.60
CA ASP A 111 -13.06 -3.74 6.25
C ASP A 111 -11.82 -3.78 5.35
N ILE A 112 -12.00 -4.32 4.13
CA ILE A 112 -10.93 -4.38 3.12
C ILE A 112 -11.37 -3.62 1.86
N ALA A 113 -10.59 -2.62 1.47
CA ALA A 113 -10.69 -1.98 0.15
C ALA A 113 -9.63 -2.55 -0.79
N VAL A 114 -10.02 -2.87 -2.03
CA VAL A 114 -9.18 -3.58 -3.00
C VAL A 114 -9.15 -2.84 -4.33
N ALA A 115 -7.96 -2.54 -4.85
CA ALA A 115 -7.81 -2.03 -6.21
C ALA A 115 -7.77 -3.18 -7.22
N ASN A 116 -8.77 -3.26 -8.10
CA ASN A 116 -8.88 -4.31 -9.12
C ASN A 116 -8.40 -3.79 -10.47
N LYS A 117 -7.11 -4.01 -10.76
CA LYS A 117 -6.38 -3.43 -11.88
C LYS A 117 -7.07 -3.66 -13.24
N ASN A 118 -7.50 -4.89 -13.51
CA ASN A 118 -8.04 -5.26 -14.82
C ASN A 118 -9.53 -4.94 -14.96
N SER A 119 -10.21 -4.60 -13.87
CA SER A 119 -11.63 -4.19 -13.89
C SER A 119 -11.83 -2.69 -13.70
N ASN A 120 -10.76 -1.91 -13.51
CA ASN A 120 -10.79 -0.46 -13.32
C ASN A 120 -11.78 -0.04 -12.22
N ASN A 121 -11.69 -0.71 -11.07
CA ASN A 121 -12.56 -0.41 -9.94
C ASN A 121 -11.85 -0.63 -8.60
N ILE A 122 -12.44 -0.04 -7.56
CA ILE A 122 -12.18 -0.39 -6.17
C ILE A 122 -13.34 -1.25 -5.68
N GLY A 123 -13.02 -2.38 -5.05
CA GLY A 123 -13.98 -3.24 -4.36
C GLY A 123 -13.87 -3.06 -2.85
N ILE A 124 -14.99 -2.91 -2.16
CA ILE A 124 -15.06 -2.81 -0.68
C ILE A 124 -15.71 -4.08 -0.14
N LEU A 125 -14.94 -4.87 0.60
CA LEU A 125 -15.39 -6.06 1.31
C LEU A 125 -15.63 -5.66 2.77
N LEU A 126 -16.90 -5.58 3.16
CA LEU A 126 -17.28 -5.24 4.53
C LEU A 126 -17.17 -6.47 5.42
N ASP A 127 -16.56 -6.31 6.61
CA ASP A 127 -16.44 -7.38 7.59
C ASP A 127 -17.79 -7.72 8.22
N LEU A 128 -18.01 -9.01 8.48
CA LEU A 128 -19.23 -9.53 9.11
C LEU A 128 -19.05 -9.78 10.61
N GLY A 129 -17.87 -9.51 11.18
CA GLY A 129 -17.56 -9.62 12.62
C GLY A 129 -17.08 -11.00 13.05
N ASN A 130 -16.63 -11.84 12.12
CA ASN A 130 -16.14 -13.19 12.41
C ASN A 130 -14.98 -13.61 11.50
N GLY A 131 -14.29 -12.63 10.89
CA GLY A 131 -13.27 -12.84 9.87
C GLY A 131 -13.80 -13.21 8.48
N SER A 132 -15.12 -13.22 8.28
CA SER A 132 -15.75 -13.37 6.97
C SER A 132 -16.22 -12.03 6.43
N PHE A 133 -16.24 -11.89 5.10
CA PHE A 133 -16.60 -10.65 4.43
C PHE A 133 -17.85 -10.80 3.56
N ALA A 134 -18.59 -9.70 3.41
CA ALA A 134 -19.66 -9.58 2.44
C ALA A 134 -19.13 -9.59 0.98
N SER A 135 -20.04 -9.74 0.03
CA SER A 135 -19.70 -9.53 -1.38
C SER A 135 -19.24 -8.09 -1.62
N GLN A 136 -18.21 -7.90 -2.45
CA GLN A 136 -17.66 -6.57 -2.71
C GLN A 136 -18.69 -5.56 -3.24
N ASN A 137 -18.73 -4.37 -2.63
CA ASN A 137 -19.32 -3.19 -3.24
C ASN A 137 -18.32 -2.58 -4.23
N ILE A 138 -18.75 -2.32 -5.46
CA ILE A 138 -17.84 -1.93 -6.56
C ILE A 138 -18.01 -0.46 -6.91
N PHE A 139 -16.90 0.26 -6.97
CA PHE A 139 -16.84 1.67 -7.35
C PHE A 139 -15.87 1.85 -8.52
N SER A 140 -16.38 2.32 -9.66
CA SER A 140 -15.56 2.52 -10.86
C SER A 140 -14.52 3.60 -10.64
N VAL A 141 -13.29 3.33 -11.08
CA VAL A 141 -12.19 4.30 -11.11
C VAL A 141 -11.62 4.41 -12.53
N ASP A 142 -10.62 5.26 -12.74
CA ASP A 142 -9.94 5.33 -14.04
C ASP A 142 -9.07 4.10 -14.30
N SER A 143 -8.43 4.03 -15.47
CA SER A 143 -7.87 2.78 -15.96
C SER A 143 -6.58 2.35 -15.27
N THR A 144 -6.51 1.04 -14.96
CA THR A 144 -5.36 0.38 -14.35
C THR A 144 -4.94 0.99 -13.01
N PRO A 145 -5.82 0.95 -11.98
CA PRO A 145 -5.48 1.35 -10.62
C PRO A 145 -4.40 0.42 -10.06
N PHE A 146 -3.39 0.99 -9.39
CA PHE A 146 -2.27 0.25 -8.81
C PHE A 146 -2.24 0.31 -7.29
N THR A 147 -2.32 1.49 -6.70
CA THR A 147 -2.32 1.69 -5.25
C THR A 147 -3.60 2.38 -4.79
N ILE A 148 -3.96 2.20 -3.53
CA ILE A 148 -5.13 2.80 -2.91
C ILE A 148 -4.80 3.31 -1.51
N ALA A 149 -4.99 4.60 -1.25
CA ALA A 149 -4.84 5.20 0.08
C ALA A 149 -6.19 5.68 0.61
N THR A 150 -6.24 5.96 1.92
CA THR A 150 -7.42 6.53 2.59
C THR A 150 -7.05 7.70 3.47
N GLY A 151 -8.03 8.57 3.72
CA GLY A 151 -7.96 9.74 4.59
C GLY A 151 -9.32 10.43 4.63
N ASP A 152 -9.50 11.40 5.52
CA ASP A 152 -10.65 12.30 5.49
C ASP A 152 -10.27 13.57 4.72
N PHE A 153 -10.54 13.59 3.41
CA PHE A 153 -10.10 14.66 2.50
C PHE A 153 -11.03 15.87 2.51
N ASN A 154 -12.22 15.72 3.10
CA ASN A 154 -13.27 16.73 3.13
C ASN A 154 -13.70 17.16 4.55
N GLN A 155 -13.01 16.63 5.58
CA GLN A 155 -13.21 16.90 7.00
C GLN A 155 -14.60 16.54 7.54
N ASP A 156 -15.22 15.49 7.00
CA ASP A 156 -16.54 15.02 7.45
C ASP A 156 -16.49 13.86 8.46
N GLY A 157 -15.29 13.42 8.84
CA GLY A 157 -15.04 12.35 9.79
C GLY A 157 -15.18 10.95 9.21
N ARG A 158 -15.22 10.80 7.88
CA ARG A 158 -15.34 9.52 7.18
C ARG A 158 -14.11 9.24 6.34
N PHE A 159 -13.86 7.96 6.09
CA PHE A 159 -12.80 7.54 5.18
C PHE A 159 -13.21 7.80 3.72
N ASP A 160 -12.43 8.64 3.06
CA ASP A 160 -12.37 8.78 1.61
C ASP A 160 -11.27 7.87 1.04
N LEU A 161 -11.27 7.68 -0.27
CA LEU A 161 -10.30 6.84 -0.98
C LEU A 161 -9.64 7.60 -2.11
N VAL A 162 -8.38 7.27 -2.37
CA VAL A 162 -7.62 7.79 -3.51
C VAL A 162 -6.82 6.68 -4.17
N THR A 163 -6.79 6.63 -5.51
CA THR A 163 -6.04 5.63 -6.27
C THR A 163 -5.18 6.25 -7.37
N ALA A 164 -4.00 5.67 -7.58
CA ALA A 164 -3.12 5.98 -8.70
C ALA A 164 -3.46 5.10 -9.91
N ASN A 165 -3.91 5.72 -11.01
CA ASN A 165 -4.37 5.04 -12.21
C ASN A 165 -3.35 5.21 -13.34
N SER A 166 -2.44 4.24 -13.45
CA SER A 166 -1.34 4.27 -14.40
C SER A 166 -1.78 4.31 -15.87
N GLY A 167 -2.91 3.67 -16.20
CA GLY A 167 -3.39 3.50 -17.56
C GLY A 167 -4.04 4.76 -18.13
N SER A 168 -4.58 5.60 -17.26
CA SER A 168 -5.23 6.88 -17.60
C SER A 168 -4.34 8.09 -17.32
N ASN A 169 -3.17 7.87 -16.71
CA ASN A 169 -2.28 8.94 -16.22
C ASN A 169 -2.99 9.91 -15.25
N SER A 170 -3.85 9.36 -14.39
CA SER A 170 -4.69 10.12 -13.46
C SER A 170 -4.68 9.55 -12.04
N VAL A 171 -5.17 10.34 -11.10
CA VAL A 171 -5.57 9.90 -9.77
C VAL A 171 -7.07 10.04 -9.63
N SER A 172 -7.73 9.03 -9.07
CA SER A 172 -9.17 9.08 -8.74
C SER A 172 -9.34 9.28 -7.24
N VAL A 173 -10.20 10.21 -6.85
CA VAL A 173 -10.62 10.47 -5.45
C VAL A 173 -12.10 10.12 -5.30
N LEU A 174 -12.45 9.36 -4.27
CA LEU A 174 -13.81 8.91 -3.98
C LEU A 174 -14.15 9.32 -2.54
N LEU A 175 -15.15 10.19 -2.37
CA LEU A 175 -15.56 10.64 -1.04
C LEU A 175 -16.50 9.64 -0.39
N GLY A 176 -16.23 9.25 0.85
CA GLY A 176 -16.99 8.25 1.59
C GLY A 176 -18.27 8.81 2.21
N TYR A 177 -19.34 8.02 2.20
CA TYR A 177 -20.57 8.34 2.93
C TYR A 177 -20.62 7.72 4.33
N GLY A 178 -19.63 6.89 4.69
CA GLY A 178 -19.48 6.31 6.03
C GLY A 178 -20.40 5.11 6.27
N ASN A 179 -20.91 4.51 5.21
CA ASN A 179 -21.78 3.33 5.24
C ASN A 179 -21.28 2.24 4.26
N GLY A 180 -19.99 2.28 3.89
CA GLY A 180 -19.40 1.43 2.86
C GLY A 180 -19.73 1.84 1.42
N SER A 181 -20.36 3.00 1.21
CA SER A 181 -20.58 3.59 -0.11
C SER A 181 -19.82 4.89 -0.31
N PHE A 182 -19.52 5.19 -1.58
CA PHE A 182 -18.70 6.32 -1.99
C PHE A 182 -19.37 7.12 -3.10
N ALA A 183 -19.06 8.41 -3.16
CA ALA A 183 -19.44 9.30 -4.23
C ALA A 183 -18.80 8.86 -5.57
N THR A 184 -19.32 9.39 -6.68
CA THR A 184 -18.69 9.23 -7.99
C THR A 184 -17.28 9.80 -7.96
N GLN A 185 -16.34 9.12 -8.60
CA GLN A 185 -14.95 9.56 -8.61
C GLN A 185 -14.77 10.99 -9.13
N MET A 186 -13.82 11.70 -8.52
CA MET A 186 -13.20 12.89 -9.08
C MET A 186 -11.86 12.48 -9.69
N SER A 187 -11.68 12.74 -10.98
CA SER A 187 -10.45 12.41 -11.70
C SER A 187 -9.53 13.62 -11.79
N MET A 188 -8.26 13.42 -11.43
CA MET A 188 -7.20 14.41 -11.51
C MET A 188 -6.14 13.93 -12.50
N ALA A 189 -5.98 14.65 -13.61
CA ALA A 189 -4.96 14.33 -14.60
C ALA A 189 -3.57 14.75 -14.09
N ILE A 190 -2.62 13.80 -14.09
CA ILE A 190 -1.23 14.04 -13.65
C ILE A 190 -0.27 13.98 -14.84
N GLY A 191 -0.65 13.27 -15.91
CA GLY A 191 0.04 13.32 -17.20
C GLY A 191 1.22 12.36 -17.36
N ALA A 192 1.63 11.67 -16.30
CA ALA A 192 2.67 10.64 -16.33
C ALA A 192 2.28 9.48 -15.41
N SER A 193 2.18 8.28 -15.98
CA SER A 193 1.75 7.00 -15.38
C SER A 193 1.95 6.92 -13.86
N PRO A 194 0.95 7.35 -13.07
CA PRO A 194 1.06 7.33 -11.63
C PRO A 194 1.02 5.89 -11.16
N TYR A 195 1.91 5.56 -10.23
CA TYR A 195 2.08 4.21 -9.75
C TYR A 195 1.72 4.08 -8.27
N SER A 196 2.11 5.05 -7.45
CA SER A 196 1.83 5.07 -6.02
C SER A 196 1.23 6.41 -5.58
N VAL A 197 0.40 6.36 -4.54
CA VAL A 197 -0.11 7.54 -3.84
C VAL A 197 -0.03 7.31 -2.33
N VAL A 198 0.50 8.30 -1.62
CA VAL A 198 0.53 8.37 -0.16
C VAL A 198 -0.16 9.65 0.30
N VAL A 199 -0.71 9.58 1.52
CA VAL A 199 -1.51 10.65 2.13
C VAL A 199 -0.84 11.08 3.43
N SER A 200 -0.66 12.38 3.60
CA SER A 200 -0.20 13.02 4.84
C SER A 200 -0.50 14.51 4.78
N ASP A 201 -0.45 15.21 5.91
CA ASP A 201 -0.35 16.67 5.92
C ASP A 201 1.13 17.05 5.68
N PHE A 202 1.49 17.42 4.44
CA PHE A 202 2.87 17.71 4.04
C PHE A 202 3.21 19.21 4.16
N ASN A 203 2.23 20.07 4.42
CA ASN A 203 2.43 21.51 4.56
C ASN A 203 2.07 22.06 5.97
N HIS A 204 1.59 21.19 6.87
CA HIS A 204 1.16 21.50 8.25
C HIS A 204 -0.04 22.41 8.37
N ASP A 205 -0.96 22.37 7.40
CA ASP A 205 -2.22 23.12 7.48
C ASP A 205 -3.37 22.34 8.13
N ASN A 206 -3.12 21.10 8.57
CA ASN A 206 -4.10 20.13 9.09
C ASN A 206 -5.11 19.64 8.05
N LEU A 207 -4.81 19.78 6.76
CA LEU A 207 -5.50 19.13 5.67
C LEU A 207 -4.62 18.00 5.14
N LEU A 208 -5.26 16.92 4.70
CA LEU A 208 -4.53 15.82 4.07
C LEU A 208 -4.17 16.20 2.64
N ASP A 209 -2.90 16.03 2.32
CA ASP A 209 -2.29 16.21 1.01
C ASP A 209 -1.98 14.84 0.37
N LEU A 210 -1.64 14.85 -0.92
CA LEU A 210 -1.22 13.68 -1.68
C LEU A 210 0.22 13.84 -2.14
N ALA A 211 1.03 12.79 -2.00
CA ALA A 211 2.27 12.63 -2.76
C ALA A 211 2.12 11.44 -3.72
N VAL A 212 2.25 11.71 -5.02
CA VAL A 212 2.00 10.75 -6.10
C VAL A 212 3.28 10.51 -6.87
N THR A 213 3.70 9.24 -6.97
CA THR A 213 4.87 8.89 -7.76
C THR A 213 4.49 8.48 -9.18
N THR A 214 5.29 8.93 -10.13
CA THR A 214 5.09 8.65 -11.55
C THR A 214 6.32 7.97 -12.11
N THR A 215 6.12 6.83 -12.76
CA THR A 215 7.23 6.02 -13.31
C THR A 215 7.77 6.66 -14.57
N SER A 216 6.91 6.98 -15.54
CA SER A 216 7.34 7.49 -16.86
C SER A 216 7.99 8.88 -16.83
N ALA A 217 7.73 9.69 -15.80
CA ALA A 217 8.39 10.98 -15.61
C ALA A 217 9.43 10.98 -14.47
N SER A 218 9.65 9.82 -13.84
CA SER A 218 10.57 9.64 -12.70
C SER A 218 10.47 10.78 -11.67
N SER A 219 9.28 10.97 -11.12
CA SER A 219 9.00 12.09 -10.22
C SER A 219 8.01 11.78 -9.10
N VAL A 220 8.11 12.55 -8.02
CA VAL A 220 7.11 12.68 -6.96
C VAL A 220 6.38 14.01 -7.16
N ASN A 221 5.06 13.96 -7.22
CA ASN A 221 4.19 15.12 -7.40
C ASN A 221 3.38 15.31 -6.12
N VAL A 222 3.45 16.49 -5.52
CA VAL A 222 2.71 16.83 -4.30
C VAL A 222 1.50 17.67 -4.66
N PHE A 223 0.33 17.25 -4.20
CA PHE A 223 -0.92 17.95 -4.35
C PHE A 223 -1.46 18.33 -2.98
N LEU A 224 -1.71 19.62 -2.77
CA LEU A 224 -2.22 20.14 -1.51
C LEU A 224 -3.74 19.97 -1.43
N GLY A 225 -4.21 19.42 -0.32
CA GLY A 225 -5.62 19.30 0.01
C GLY A 225 -6.25 20.68 0.20
N GLN A 226 -7.53 20.79 -0.15
CA GLN A 226 -8.32 22.02 0.07
C GLN A 226 -9.41 21.83 1.14
N GLY A 227 -9.42 20.67 1.82
CA GLY A 227 -10.39 20.35 2.88
C GLY A 227 -11.82 20.13 2.40
N ASN A 228 -12.03 20.00 1.09
CA ASN A 228 -13.33 19.75 0.47
C ASN A 228 -13.29 18.55 -0.50
N GLY A 229 -12.24 17.72 -0.41
CA GLY A 229 -11.99 16.61 -1.33
C GLY A 229 -11.28 16.99 -2.63
N SER A 230 -11.00 18.27 -2.89
CA SER A 230 -10.20 18.71 -4.03
C SER A 230 -8.73 18.93 -3.65
N PHE A 231 -7.85 18.79 -4.65
CA PHE A 231 -6.42 18.94 -4.50
C PHE A 231 -5.82 19.81 -5.59
N ILE A 232 -4.76 20.55 -5.27
CA ILE A 232 -4.07 21.45 -6.20
C ILE A 232 -2.61 21.01 -6.31
N MET A 233 -2.12 20.82 -7.54
CA MET A 233 -0.71 20.55 -7.79
C MET A 233 0.17 21.67 -7.23
N HIS A 234 1.12 21.32 -6.37
CA HIS A 234 1.99 22.27 -5.68
C HIS A 234 3.45 22.14 -6.12
N SER A 235 3.98 20.92 -6.12
CA SER A 235 5.39 20.69 -6.43
C SER A 235 5.62 19.38 -7.18
N THR A 236 6.70 19.36 -7.96
CA THR A 236 7.20 18.14 -8.61
C THR A 236 8.68 18.02 -8.32
N THR A 237 9.08 16.90 -7.71
CA THR A 237 10.47 16.57 -7.42
C THR A 237 10.91 15.44 -8.33
N SER A 238 11.96 15.64 -9.11
CA SER A 238 12.51 14.55 -9.93
C SER A 238 13.30 13.58 -9.04
N THR A 239 13.00 12.30 -9.16
CA THR A 239 13.75 11.20 -8.53
C THR A 239 14.88 10.71 -9.43
N ASN A 240 14.90 11.13 -10.70
CA ASN A 240 15.82 10.71 -11.77
C ASN A 240 15.89 9.19 -12.03
N ILE A 241 14.99 8.41 -11.43
CA ILE A 241 14.87 6.94 -11.53
C ILE A 241 13.42 6.56 -11.28
N ASP A 242 12.89 5.55 -11.97
CA ASP A 242 11.51 5.02 -11.87
C ASP A 242 11.12 4.70 -10.42
N PRO A 243 10.37 5.59 -9.74
CA PRO A 243 10.12 5.48 -8.32
C PRO A 243 8.92 4.55 -8.09
N TYR A 244 9.21 3.35 -7.62
CA TYR A 244 8.25 2.55 -6.87
C TYR A 244 8.29 3.09 -5.44
N VAL A 245 7.16 3.50 -4.86
CA VAL A 245 7.12 4.02 -3.48
C VAL A 245 6.13 3.24 -2.65
N SER A 246 6.61 2.84 -1.47
CA SER A 246 6.04 1.77 -0.65
C SER A 246 5.79 2.16 0.82
N ALA A 247 6.34 3.27 1.33
CA ALA A 247 6.10 3.69 2.71
C ALA A 247 6.42 5.18 2.98
N VAL A 248 5.73 5.74 3.98
CA VAL A 248 6.00 7.05 4.60
C VAL A 248 6.24 6.87 6.09
N ALA A 249 7.22 7.58 6.64
CA ALA A 249 7.48 7.67 8.07
C ALA A 249 8.43 8.82 8.38
N ASP A 250 8.50 9.24 9.63
CA ASP A 250 9.58 10.11 10.10
C ASP A 250 10.86 9.26 10.26
N PHE A 251 11.86 9.49 9.40
CA PHE A 251 13.15 8.79 9.48
C PHE A 251 14.25 9.64 10.09
N ASN A 252 14.06 10.96 10.20
CA ASN A 252 15.09 11.89 10.66
C ASN A 252 14.79 12.49 12.06
N GLY A 253 13.63 12.19 12.64
CA GLY A 253 13.19 12.62 13.96
C GLY A 253 12.64 14.05 14.04
N ASP A 254 12.30 14.69 12.91
CA ASP A 254 11.76 16.05 12.87
C ASP A 254 10.24 16.13 13.00
N ASN A 255 9.55 14.99 13.13
CA ASN A 255 8.10 14.81 13.13
C ASN A 255 7.42 15.14 11.79
N LEU A 256 8.18 15.18 10.70
CA LEU A 256 7.67 15.25 9.34
C LEU A 256 7.70 13.86 8.71
N LEU A 257 6.69 13.53 7.89
CA LEU A 257 6.69 12.23 7.21
C LEU A 257 7.53 12.32 5.94
N ASP A 258 8.67 11.63 5.94
CA ASP A 258 9.50 11.45 4.76
C ASP A 258 9.00 10.28 3.89
N ILE A 259 9.50 10.20 2.66
CA ILE A 259 9.14 9.18 1.68
C ILE A 259 10.32 8.24 1.41
N VAL A 260 10.07 6.92 1.43
CA VAL A 260 11.05 5.91 1.01
C VAL A 260 10.70 5.31 -0.35
N ILE A 261 11.67 5.33 -1.25
CA ILE A 261 11.57 4.93 -2.65
C ILE A 261 12.56 3.79 -2.93
N PRO A 262 12.12 2.52 -3.01
CA PRO A 262 12.92 1.46 -3.60
C PRO A 262 13.13 1.65 -5.10
N HIS A 263 14.35 1.38 -5.57
CA HIS A 263 14.72 1.51 -6.98
C HIS A 263 14.90 0.13 -7.64
N TYR A 264 13.87 -0.37 -8.32
CA TYR A 264 13.83 -1.74 -8.87
C TYR A 264 14.96 -2.06 -9.87
N THR A 265 15.41 -1.07 -10.64
CA THR A 265 16.46 -1.23 -11.66
C THR A 265 17.87 -1.05 -11.10
N THR A 266 18.00 -0.72 -9.81
CA THR A 266 19.30 -0.49 -9.16
C THR A 266 19.38 -1.24 -7.82
N THR A 267 20.45 -0.99 -7.07
CA THR A 267 20.68 -1.53 -5.73
C THR A 267 20.34 -0.53 -4.62
N ALA A 268 19.68 0.58 -4.98
CA ALA A 268 19.44 1.69 -4.09
C ALA A 268 18.02 1.67 -3.48
N VAL A 269 17.90 2.23 -2.29
CA VAL A 269 16.64 2.69 -1.70
C VAL A 269 16.87 4.15 -1.30
N SER A 270 16.10 5.10 -1.85
CA SER A 270 16.24 6.51 -1.50
C SER A 270 15.23 6.93 -0.45
N VAL A 271 15.68 7.73 0.51
CA VAL A 271 14.83 8.46 1.46
C VAL A 271 14.78 9.93 1.00
N PHE A 272 13.58 10.46 0.84
CA PHE A 272 13.32 11.85 0.51
C PHE A 272 12.66 12.52 1.70
N CYS A 273 13.35 13.47 2.33
CA CYS A 273 12.83 14.19 3.47
C CYS A 273 11.81 15.24 3.08
N ASP A 274 10.76 15.33 3.87
CA ASP A 274 9.90 16.50 3.83
C ASP A 274 10.67 17.71 4.36
N LEU A 275 10.61 18.83 3.64
CA LEU A 275 11.25 20.09 4.02
C LEU A 275 10.30 21.01 4.81
N GLY A 276 9.11 20.53 5.18
CA GLY A 276 8.10 21.23 5.98
C GLY A 276 7.29 22.25 5.19
N ASN A 277 7.27 22.12 3.87
CA ASN A 277 6.58 23.05 2.96
C ASN A 277 5.99 22.32 1.73
N ALA A 278 5.66 21.04 1.89
CA ALA A 278 5.21 20.15 0.83
C ALA A 278 6.19 20.05 -0.35
N THR A 279 7.49 20.09 -0.04
CA THR A 279 8.55 19.77 -0.99
C THR A 279 9.51 18.75 -0.39
N PHE A 280 10.07 17.92 -1.26
CA PHE A 280 10.93 16.82 -0.85
C PHE A 280 12.39 17.07 -1.23
N GLY A 281 13.28 16.98 -0.26
CA GLY A 281 14.73 16.98 -0.47
C GLY A 281 15.27 15.55 -0.44
N HIS A 282 16.25 15.23 -1.30
CA HIS A 282 16.94 13.94 -1.17
C HIS A 282 17.74 13.91 0.13
N LEU A 283 17.42 12.97 1.03
CA LEU A 283 18.13 12.78 2.30
C LEU A 283 19.31 11.84 2.12
N LEU A 284 19.04 10.62 1.66
CA LEU A 284 20.01 9.55 1.61
C LEU A 284 19.63 8.48 0.58
N SER A 285 20.63 7.80 0.02
CA SER A 285 20.44 6.54 -0.69
C SER A 285 21.13 5.41 0.07
N LEU A 286 20.34 4.45 0.53
CA LEU A 286 20.81 3.20 1.08
C LEU A 286 21.28 2.30 -0.06
N SER A 287 22.43 1.66 0.11
CA SER A 287 23.01 0.76 -0.88
C SER A 287 23.09 -0.67 -0.33
N GLY A 288 23.09 -1.65 -1.21
CA GLY A 288 23.16 -3.07 -0.84
C GLY A 288 21.85 -3.84 -1.04
N ALA A 289 20.81 -3.19 -1.55
CA ALA A 289 19.63 -3.89 -2.05
C ALA A 289 19.92 -4.55 -3.40
N SER A 290 19.08 -5.49 -3.82
CA SER A 290 19.22 -6.18 -5.12
C SER A 290 17.86 -6.27 -5.79
N ALA A 291 17.57 -5.33 -6.69
CA ALA A 291 16.21 -5.08 -7.20
C ALA A 291 15.19 -4.96 -6.05
N PRO A 292 15.33 -3.92 -5.21
CA PRO A 292 14.41 -3.67 -4.11
C PRO A 292 13.00 -3.43 -4.66
N GLY A 293 12.03 -4.08 -4.03
CA GLY A 293 10.66 -4.13 -4.49
C GLY A 293 9.66 -3.49 -3.56
N ILE A 294 9.56 -4.10 -2.39
CA ILE A 294 8.65 -3.69 -1.32
C ILE A 294 9.49 -3.15 -0.19
N VAL A 295 9.03 -2.06 0.41
CA VAL A 295 9.57 -1.55 1.67
C VAL A 295 8.47 -1.54 2.72
N ALA A 296 8.79 -2.08 3.89
CA ALA A 296 8.03 -1.88 5.12
C ALA A 296 8.85 -1.02 6.07
N VAL A 297 8.17 -0.28 6.94
CA VAL A 297 8.80 0.64 7.89
C VAL A 297 8.23 0.38 9.28
N GLY A 298 9.07 0.52 10.28
CA GLY A 298 8.69 0.27 11.67
C GLY A 298 9.91 0.12 12.54
N ASP A 299 9.73 0.17 13.85
CA ASP A 299 10.80 -0.11 14.81
C ASP A 299 10.99 -1.63 14.93
N PHE A 300 11.95 -2.18 14.17
CA PHE A 300 12.18 -3.62 14.12
C PHE A 300 13.12 -4.11 15.22
N ASN A 301 13.87 -3.21 15.85
CA ASN A 301 14.84 -3.54 16.90
C ASN A 301 14.42 -3.05 18.31
N GLN A 302 13.28 -2.38 18.43
CA GLN A 302 12.72 -1.80 19.66
C GLN A 302 13.55 -0.65 20.25
N ASP A 303 14.19 0.17 19.41
CA ASP A 303 14.96 1.34 19.83
C ASP A 303 14.19 2.68 19.74
N ASN A 304 12.90 2.62 19.41
CA ASN A 304 11.98 3.74 19.15
C ASN A 304 12.37 4.59 17.94
N ARG A 305 13.09 4.04 16.97
CA ARG A 305 13.38 4.70 15.69
C ARG A 305 12.76 3.90 14.55
N THR A 306 12.32 4.61 13.53
CA THR A 306 11.76 3.94 12.35
C THR A 306 12.88 3.31 11.53
N ASP A 307 12.89 1.99 11.44
CA ASP A 307 13.76 1.21 10.56
C ASP A 307 13.08 0.92 9.21
N ILE A 308 13.88 0.42 8.26
CA ILE A 308 13.44 0.11 6.89
C ILE A 308 13.71 -1.37 6.60
N ALA A 309 12.67 -2.13 6.25
CA ALA A 309 12.77 -3.51 5.77
C ALA A 309 12.47 -3.58 4.28
N VAL A 310 13.32 -4.23 3.50
CA VAL A 310 13.28 -4.22 2.03
C VAL A 310 13.32 -5.64 1.48
N ILE A 311 12.35 -6.00 0.65
CA ILE A 311 12.36 -7.26 -0.09
C ILE A 311 13.17 -7.06 -1.39
N ASN A 312 14.17 -7.92 -1.58
CA ASN A 312 15.06 -7.91 -2.74
C ASN A 312 14.66 -9.03 -3.72
N TYR A 313 14.02 -8.68 -4.84
CA TYR A 313 13.48 -9.69 -5.76
C TYR A 313 14.55 -10.56 -6.40
N SER A 314 15.63 -9.94 -6.89
CA SER A 314 16.66 -10.66 -7.63
C SER A 314 17.54 -11.58 -6.77
N SER A 315 17.57 -11.34 -5.47
CA SER A 315 18.33 -12.16 -4.52
C SER A 315 17.45 -13.06 -3.64
N SER A 316 16.12 -12.89 -3.71
CA SER A 316 15.17 -13.58 -2.84
C SER A 316 15.49 -13.41 -1.34
N THR A 317 15.95 -12.21 -0.95
CA THR A 317 16.32 -11.89 0.45
C THR A 317 15.47 -10.75 1.03
N LEU A 318 15.38 -10.70 2.36
CA LEU A 318 14.93 -9.56 3.13
C LEU A 318 16.15 -8.81 3.70
N GLY A 319 16.30 -7.53 3.36
CA GLY A 319 17.28 -6.64 3.98
C GLY A 319 16.62 -5.78 5.05
N ILE A 320 17.27 -5.58 6.20
CA ILE A 320 16.84 -4.66 7.25
C ILE A 320 17.91 -3.58 7.40
N TYR A 321 17.50 -2.31 7.30
CA TYR A 321 18.33 -1.14 7.50
C TYR A 321 17.90 -0.46 8.80
N LEU A 322 18.75 -0.55 9.81
CA LEU A 322 18.48 0.02 11.13
C LEU A 322 18.80 1.52 11.14
N ASN A 323 17.92 2.31 11.76
CA ASN A 323 18.07 3.75 11.81
C ASN A 323 19.00 4.19 12.94
N THR A 324 20.16 4.74 12.55
CA THR A 324 21.18 5.22 13.50
C THR A 324 21.16 6.73 13.73
N TYR A 325 20.22 7.48 13.13
CA TYR A 325 20.15 8.93 13.25
C TYR A 325 19.97 9.35 14.72
N GLN A 326 20.68 10.39 15.18
CA GLN A 326 20.71 10.83 16.59
C GLN A 326 19.88 12.08 16.80
#